data_AF-A0A2A3HE99-F1
#
_entry.id   AF-A0A2A3HE99-F1
#
_cell.length_a   1.000
_cell.length_b   1.000
_cell.length_c   1.000
_cell.angle_alpha   90.00
_cell.angle_beta   90.00
_cell.angle_gamma   90.00
#
_symmetry.space_group_name_H-M   'P 1'
#
loop_
_entity.id
_entity.type
_entity.pdbx_description
1 polymer ?
#
loop_
_entity_poly.entity_id
_entity_poly.type
_entity_poly.pdbx_seq_one_letter_code
_entity_poly.pdbx_strand_id
1 'polypeptide(L)'
;MIEYYPDSIYYPRETVEAKYKKGELAKVEERLMGFAERHKNRVWIISKEDSSEPSNEVLLDNLRAYLLVRGSLQPAADMADLIKEINKEVWYRNEEQKGKENPQEVAINWEEQYEKKWRQARMFEAFVLIDICKDKLIQILRTPGK
;
A
#
# COMPACT_ATOMS: atom_id res chain seq x y z
N MET A 1 5.38 5.84 20.83
CA MET A 1 5.09 6.14 19.41
C MET A 1 6.15 5.42 18.60
N ILE A 2 5.81 4.29 17.97
CA ILE A 2 6.78 3.59 17.11
C ILE A 2 6.75 4.31 15.76
N GLU A 3 7.71 5.19 15.53
CA GLU A 3 7.96 5.79 14.22
C GLU A 3 8.59 4.73 13.31
N TYR A 4 7.74 3.85 12.75
CA TYR A 4 8.17 2.94 11.70
C TYR A 4 8.15 3.70 10.37
N TYR A 5 9.17 4.53 10.16
CA TYR A 5 9.50 5.04 8.84
C TYR A 5 10.59 4.13 8.28
N PRO A 6 10.24 3.08 7.51
CA PRO A 6 11.25 2.51 6.64
C PRO A 6 11.71 3.65 5.75
N ASP A 7 13.02 3.86 5.62
CA ASP A 7 13.63 4.81 4.70
C ASP A 7 13.08 4.58 3.28
N SER A 8 11.93 5.19 3.00
CA SER A 8 11.26 5.17 1.72
C SER A 8 11.99 6.21 0.89
N ILE A 9 13.00 5.74 0.17
CA ILE A 9 13.85 6.50 -0.76
C ILE A 9 13.06 7.06 -1.97
N TYR A 10 11.72 7.01 -1.96
CA TYR A 10 10.89 7.35 -3.13
C TYR A 10 10.44 8.80 -3.14
N TYR A 11 9.81 9.26 -2.06
CA TYR A 11 9.40 10.65 -1.91
C TYR A 11 8.86 10.87 -0.49
N PRO A 12 9.02 12.07 0.06
CA PRO A 12 8.65 12.35 1.45
C PRO A 12 7.11 12.36 1.60
N ARG A 13 6.63 12.29 2.84
CA ARG A 13 5.20 12.20 3.18
C ARG A 13 4.35 13.26 2.46
N GLU A 14 4.88 14.47 2.36
CA GLU A 14 4.27 15.63 1.70
C GLU A 14 3.92 15.34 0.24
N THR A 15 4.70 14.49 -0.43
CA THR A 15 4.42 14.09 -1.81
C THR A 15 3.24 13.12 -1.89
N VAL A 16 3.12 12.18 -0.95
CA VAL A 16 1.92 11.32 -0.86
C VAL A 16 0.69 12.17 -0.58
N GLU A 17 0.79 13.12 0.35
CA GLU A 17 -0.29 14.06 0.69
C GLU A 17 -0.67 14.94 -0.51
N ALA A 18 0.30 15.39 -1.31
CA ALA A 18 0.04 16.13 -2.54
C ALA A 18 -0.67 15.26 -3.59
N LYS A 19 -0.23 14.01 -3.79
CA LYS A 19 -0.91 13.05 -4.68
C LYS A 19 -2.35 12.78 -4.24
N TYR A 20 -2.56 12.66 -2.92
CA TYR A 20 -3.89 12.50 -2.35
C TYR A 20 -4.79 13.69 -2.68
N LYS A 21 -4.32 14.92 -2.44
CA LYS A 21 -5.06 16.16 -2.75
C LYS A 21 -5.39 16.30 -4.24
N LYS A 22 -4.55 15.76 -5.13
CA LYS A 22 -4.80 15.71 -6.58
C LYS A 22 -5.73 14.58 -7.02
N GLY A 23 -6.14 13.69 -6.12
CA GLY A 23 -6.99 12.53 -6.42
C GLY A 23 -6.25 11.36 -7.07
N GLU A 24 -4.91 11.41 -7.18
CA GLU A 24 -4.11 10.37 -7.82
C GLU A 24 -4.10 9.05 -7.02
N LEU A 25 -4.45 9.12 -5.73
CA LEU A 25 -4.51 7.97 -4.82
C LEU A 25 -5.93 7.41 -4.62
N ALA A 26 -6.93 7.85 -5.39
CA ALA A 26 -8.32 7.43 -5.22
C ALA A 26 -8.51 5.89 -5.20
N LYS A 27 -7.82 5.17 -6.10
CA LYS A 27 -7.85 3.70 -6.11
C LYS A 27 -7.17 3.08 -4.90
N VAL A 28 -6.12 3.69 -4.38
CA VAL A 28 -5.44 3.20 -3.17
C VAL A 28 -6.31 3.44 -1.94
N GLU A 29 -6.99 4.58 -1.85
CA GLU A 29 -8.00 4.85 -0.81
C GLU A 29 -9.13 3.81 -0.87
N GLU A 30 -9.71 3.55 -2.04
CA GLU A 30 -10.75 2.53 -2.21
C GLU A 30 -10.29 1.14 -1.75
N ARG A 31 -9.09 0.72 -2.17
CA ARG A 31 -8.48 -0.54 -1.76
C ARG A 31 -8.26 -0.59 -0.25
N LEU A 32 -7.86 0.52 0.37
CA LEU A 32 -7.68 0.64 1.82
C LEU A 32 -8.99 0.50 2.58
N MET A 33 -10.06 1.16 2.14
CA MET A 33 -11.39 1.00 2.74
C MET A 33 -11.89 -0.44 2.62
N GLY A 34 -11.75 -1.03 1.44
CA GLY A 34 -12.12 -2.43 1.23
C GLY A 34 -11.27 -3.41 2.05
N PHE A 35 -9.99 -3.12 2.25
CA PHE A 35 -9.11 -3.92 3.11
C PHE A 35 -9.56 -3.84 4.57
N ALA A 36 -9.83 -2.63 5.08
CA ALA A 36 -10.34 -2.44 6.43
C ALA A 36 -11.66 -3.19 6.64
N GLU A 37 -12.60 -3.11 5.70
CA GLU A 37 -13.89 -3.80 5.80
C GLU A 37 -13.73 -5.33 5.83
N ARG A 38 -12.89 -5.90 4.95
CA ARG A 38 -12.64 -7.35 4.91
C ARG A 38 -11.96 -7.89 6.16
N HIS A 39 -11.17 -7.05 6.83
CA HIS A 39 -10.28 -7.48 7.91
C HIS A 39 -10.62 -6.91 9.28
N LYS A 40 -11.68 -6.10 9.41
CA LYS A 40 -12.08 -5.46 10.67
C LYS A 40 -12.25 -6.44 11.82
N ASN A 41 -12.87 -7.60 11.59
CA ASN A 41 -13.03 -8.63 12.63
C ASN A 41 -11.68 -9.14 13.14
N ARG A 42 -10.69 -9.32 12.25
CA ARG A 42 -9.36 -9.78 12.63
C ARG A 42 -8.59 -8.70 13.38
N VAL A 43 -8.64 -7.45 12.90
CA VAL A 43 -8.06 -6.29 13.59
C VAL A 43 -8.65 -6.13 14.99
N TRP A 44 -9.96 -6.32 15.13
CA TRP A 44 -10.67 -6.25 16.40
C TRP A 44 -10.25 -7.36 17.37
N ILE A 45 -10.11 -8.60 16.89
CA ILE A 45 -9.62 -9.73 17.71
C ILE A 45 -8.23 -9.42 18.27
N ILE A 46 -7.30 -8.98 17.42
CA ILE A 46 -5.93 -8.65 17.83
C ILE A 46 -5.95 -7.49 18.83
N SER A 47 -6.76 -6.45 18.56
CA SER A 47 -6.85 -5.28 19.44
C SER A 47 -7.46 -5.59 20.81
N LYS A 48 -8.20 -6.69 20.93
CA LYS A 48 -8.81 -7.13 22.18
C LYS A 48 -7.89 -7.92 23.10
N GLU A 49 -6.72 -8.33 22.61
CA GLU A 49 -5.71 -9.00 23.44
C GLU A 49 -5.23 -8.09 24.57
N ASP A 50 -5.17 -6.78 24.32
CA ASP A 50 -4.73 -5.77 25.30
C ASP A 50 -5.87 -5.09 26.08
N SER A 51 -7.08 -4.98 25.50
CA SER A 51 -8.23 -4.32 26.12
C SER A 51 -9.57 -4.79 25.54
N SER A 52 -10.59 -5.02 26.38
CA SER A 52 -11.94 -5.36 25.92
C SER A 52 -12.58 -4.26 25.05
N GLU A 53 -12.16 -3.01 25.26
CA GLU A 53 -12.55 -1.84 24.48
C GLU A 53 -11.30 -1.12 23.98
N PRO A 54 -10.77 -1.51 22.81
CA PRO A 54 -9.58 -0.89 22.26
C PRO A 54 -9.85 0.57 21.85
N SER A 55 -8.86 1.43 22.08
CA SER A 55 -8.89 2.83 21.65
C SER A 55 -8.81 2.94 20.13
N ASN A 56 -9.15 4.10 19.58
CA ASN A 56 -9.01 4.35 18.14
C ASN A 56 -7.57 4.18 17.66
N GLU A 57 -6.60 4.62 18.46
CA GLU A 57 -5.18 4.51 18.14
C GLU A 57 -4.76 3.04 18.04
N VAL A 58 -5.15 2.21 19.01
CA VAL A 58 -4.87 0.76 19.00
C VAL A 58 -5.46 0.09 17.76
N LEU A 59 -6.68 0.47 17.35
CA LEU A 59 -7.31 -0.09 16.14
C LEU A 59 -6.55 0.26 14.87
N LEU A 60 -6.08 1.50 14.74
CA LEU A 60 -5.30 1.94 13.58
C LEU A 60 -3.91 1.32 13.57
N ASP A 61 -3.26 1.20 14.72
CA ASP A 61 -1.96 0.53 14.84
C ASP A 61 -2.05 -0.95 14.48
N ASN A 62 -3.09 -1.64 14.96
CA ASN A 62 -3.32 -3.03 14.60
C ASN A 62 -3.76 -3.20 13.13
N LEU A 63 -4.43 -2.22 12.52
CA LEU A 63 -4.67 -2.21 11.08
C LEU A 63 -3.34 -2.10 10.30
N ARG A 64 -2.43 -1.21 10.71
CA ARG A 64 -1.09 -1.08 10.11
C ARG A 64 -0.28 -2.36 10.27
N ALA A 65 -0.24 -2.93 11.47
CA ALA A 65 0.46 -4.17 11.76
C ALA A 65 -0.11 -5.33 10.93
N TYR A 66 -1.43 -5.43 10.83
CA TYR A 66 -2.07 -6.45 10.01
C TYR A 66 -1.76 -6.27 8.52
N LEU A 67 -1.74 -5.03 8.03
CA LEU A 67 -1.34 -4.73 6.66
C LEU A 67 0.12 -5.11 6.37
N LEU A 68 1.05 -4.87 7.31
CA LEU A 68 2.45 -5.31 7.17
C LEU A 68 2.56 -6.81 7.01
N VAL A 69 1.84 -7.58 7.82
CA VAL A 69 1.81 -9.04 7.73
C VAL A 69 1.24 -9.50 6.38
N ARG A 70 0.22 -8.81 5.85
CA ARG A 70 -0.38 -9.14 4.55
C ARG A 70 0.47 -8.68 3.36
N GLY A 71 1.29 -7.66 3.54
CA GLY A 71 2.19 -7.11 2.52
C GLY A 71 1.52 -6.32 1.39
N SER A 72 0.19 -6.28 1.31
CA SER A 72 -0.55 -5.58 0.26
C SER A 72 -2.01 -5.37 0.64
N LEU A 73 -2.59 -4.25 0.18
CA LEU A 73 -4.03 -3.98 0.27
C LEU A 73 -4.85 -4.90 -0.64
N GLN A 74 -4.32 -5.22 -1.82
CA GLN A 74 -4.95 -6.06 -2.82
C GLN A 74 -3.90 -6.68 -3.76
N PRO A 75 -3.39 -7.89 -3.46
CA PRO A 75 -2.27 -8.49 -4.18
C PRO A 75 -2.46 -8.57 -5.70
N ALA A 76 -3.66 -8.95 -6.15
CA ALA A 76 -3.95 -9.05 -7.59
C ALA A 76 -3.84 -7.70 -8.31
N ALA A 77 -4.24 -6.61 -7.65
CA ALA A 77 -4.19 -5.28 -8.23
C ALA A 77 -2.75 -4.74 -8.24
N ASP A 78 -1.98 -5.02 -7.19
CA ASP A 78 -0.56 -4.66 -7.14
C ASP A 78 0.25 -5.40 -8.22
N MET A 79 -0.03 -6.69 -8.44
CA MET A 79 0.60 -7.45 -9.53
C MET A 79 0.25 -6.86 -10.91
N ALA A 80 -1.01 -6.48 -11.13
CA ALA A 80 -1.41 -5.84 -12.38
C ALA A 80 -0.73 -4.47 -12.59
N ASP A 81 -0.56 -3.70 -11.53
CA ASP A 81 0.14 -2.41 -11.59
C ASP A 81 1.65 -2.61 -11.81
N LEU A 82 2.27 -3.63 -11.21
CA LEU A 82 3.67 -4.01 -11.45
C LEU A 82 3.91 -4.44 -12.90
N ILE A 83 3.04 -5.30 -13.46
CA ILE A 83 3.13 -5.72 -14.87
C ILE A 83 3.07 -4.51 -15.82
N LYS A 84 2.24 -3.50 -15.50
CA LYS A 84 2.18 -2.27 -16.31
C LYS A 84 3.48 -1.48 -16.26
N GLU A 85 4.12 -1.37 -15.10
CA GLU A 85 5.41 -0.67 -14.99
C GLU A 85 6.51 -1.40 -15.76
N ILE A 86 6.59 -2.73 -15.67
CA ILE A 86 7.51 -3.53 -16.47
C ILE A 86 7.26 -3.35 -17.97
N ASN A 87 6.00 -3.42 -18.41
CA ASN A 87 5.67 -3.26 -19.83
C ASN A 87 6.01 -1.87 -20.37
N LYS A 88 5.88 -0.82 -19.54
CA LYS A 88 6.36 0.51 -19.91
C LYS A 88 7.87 0.52 -20.10
N GLU A 89 8.63 -0.05 -19.17
CA GLU A 89 10.09 -0.13 -19.27
C GLU A 89 10.53 -0.89 -20.54
N VAL A 90 9.91 -2.04 -20.81
CA VAL A 90 10.14 -2.83 -22.03
C VAL A 90 9.91 -1.98 -23.28
N TRP A 91 8.84 -1.18 -23.30
CA TRP A 91 8.56 -0.29 -24.41
C TRP A 91 9.63 0.81 -24.54
N TYR A 92 9.96 1.52 -23.45
CA TYR A 92 10.95 2.60 -23.46
C TYR A 92 12.32 2.12 -23.96
N ARG A 93 12.83 1.00 -23.45
CA ARG A 93 14.15 0.50 -23.87
C ARG A 93 14.16 -0.01 -25.31
N ASN A 94 13.07 -0.60 -25.78
CA ASN A 94 12.97 -1.03 -27.17
C ASN A 94 12.85 0.15 -28.14
N GLU A 95 12.21 1.25 -27.75
CA GLU A 95 12.24 2.50 -28.53
C GLU A 95 13.67 3.06 -28.61
N GLU A 96 14.40 3.11 -27.49
CA GLU A 96 15.78 3.63 -27.45
C GLU A 96 16.78 2.76 -28.23
N GLN A 97 16.66 1.42 -28.14
CA GLN A 97 17.58 0.48 -28.77
C GLN A 97 17.09 -0.11 -30.11
N LYS A 98 15.96 0.39 -30.64
CA LYS A 98 15.35 -0.06 -31.90
C LYS A 98 14.99 -1.56 -31.91
N GLY A 99 14.37 -2.05 -30.84
CA GLY A 99 13.81 -3.41 -30.77
C GLY A 99 14.84 -4.52 -30.53
N LYS A 100 16.01 -4.19 -29.99
CA LYS A 100 17.11 -5.16 -29.78
C LYS A 100 17.11 -5.82 -28.40
N GLU A 101 16.36 -5.30 -27.42
CA GLU A 101 16.35 -5.86 -26.09
C GLU A 101 15.26 -6.93 -25.95
N ASN A 102 15.64 -8.05 -25.35
CA ASN A 102 14.72 -9.13 -25.02
C ASN A 102 13.77 -8.68 -23.89
N PRO A 103 12.43 -8.67 -24.09
CA PRO A 103 11.47 -8.26 -23.07
C PRO A 103 11.61 -9.01 -21.73
N GLN A 104 11.95 -10.30 -21.77
CA GLN A 104 12.18 -11.09 -20.55
C GLN A 104 13.39 -10.59 -19.75
N GLU A 105 14.48 -10.23 -20.43
CA GLU A 105 15.68 -9.72 -19.75
C GLU A 105 15.41 -8.34 -19.14
N VAL A 106 14.66 -7.48 -19.83
CA VAL A 106 14.23 -6.19 -19.28
C VAL A 106 13.36 -6.37 -18.04
N ALA A 107 12.42 -7.32 -18.07
CA ALA A 107 11.56 -7.62 -16.93
C ALA A 107 12.36 -8.11 -15.72
N ILE A 108 13.26 -9.08 -15.91
CA ILE A 108 14.14 -9.60 -14.83
C ILE A 108 14.99 -8.48 -14.25
N ASN A 109 15.63 -7.68 -15.11
CA ASN A 109 16.46 -6.55 -14.68
C ASN A 109 15.64 -5.51 -13.90
N TRP A 110 14.41 -5.24 -14.33
CA TRP A 110 13.52 -4.30 -13.64
C TRP A 110 13.12 -4.83 -12.27
N GLU A 111 12.75 -6.12 -12.17
CA GLU A 111 12.38 -6.76 -10.91
C GLU A 111 13.54 -6.71 -9.90
N GLU A 112 14.74 -7.11 -10.32
CA GLU A 112 15.94 -7.09 -9.48
C GLU A 112 16.29 -5.68 -8.96
N GLN A 113 16.10 -4.65 -9.79
CA GLN A 113 16.49 -3.28 -9.45
C GLN A 113 15.42 -2.51 -8.68
N TYR A 114 14.15 -2.72 -9.00
CA TYR A 114 13.07 -1.81 -8.61
C TYR A 114 11.94 -2.46 -7.83
N GLU A 115 11.73 -3.78 -7.87
CA GLU A 115 10.53 -4.41 -7.28
C GLU A 115 10.40 -4.13 -5.78
N LYS A 116 11.44 -4.44 -5.00
CA LYS A 116 11.41 -4.29 -3.53
C LYS A 116 11.03 -2.87 -3.14
N LYS A 117 11.68 -1.94 -3.82
CA LYS A 117 11.56 -0.51 -3.69
C LYS A 117 10.15 -0.01 -4.09
N TRP A 118 9.61 -0.53 -5.19
CA TRP A 118 8.24 -0.27 -5.62
C TRP A 118 7.21 -0.74 -4.58
N ARG A 119 7.39 -1.94 -4.03
CA ARG A 119 6.52 -2.49 -2.97
C ARG A 119 6.57 -1.64 -1.70
N GLN A 120 7.75 -1.17 -1.31
CA GLN A 120 7.92 -0.25 -0.18
C GLN A 120 7.16 1.06 -0.40
N ALA A 121 7.24 1.65 -1.59
CA ALA A 121 6.50 2.88 -1.91
C ALA A 121 4.98 2.68 -1.79
N ARG A 122 4.45 1.54 -2.26
CA ARG A 122 3.01 1.20 -2.12
C ARG A 122 2.58 1.05 -0.68
N MET A 123 3.39 0.40 0.15
CA MET A 123 3.12 0.26 1.58
C MET A 123 3.13 1.63 2.28
N PHE A 124 4.08 2.49 1.91
CA PHE A 124 4.17 3.86 2.43
C PHE A 124 2.96 4.70 2.04
N GLU A 125 2.50 4.65 0.78
CA GLU A 125 1.25 5.30 0.35
C GLU A 125 0.07 4.85 1.23
N ALA A 126 -0.08 3.54 1.47
CA ALA A 126 -1.15 3.01 2.31
C ALA A 126 -1.06 3.53 3.76
N PHE A 127 0.13 3.61 4.33
CA PHE A 127 0.33 4.08 5.71
C PHE A 127 -0.03 5.54 5.89
N VAL A 128 0.40 6.40 4.97
CA VAL A 128 0.03 7.81 5.00
C VAL A 128 -1.48 7.97 4.82
N LEU A 129 -2.11 7.16 3.95
CA LEU A 129 -3.56 7.18 3.79
C LEU A 129 -4.30 6.70 5.05
N ILE A 130 -3.74 5.79 5.86
CA ILE A 130 -4.33 5.42 7.16
C ILE A 130 -4.45 6.65 8.07
N ASP A 131 -3.43 7.52 8.09
CA ASP A 131 -3.46 8.75 8.89
C ASP A 131 -4.46 9.77 8.36
N ILE A 132 -4.45 10.00 7.04
CA ILE A 132 -5.34 10.96 6.38
C ILE A 132 -6.80 10.54 6.53
N CYS A 133 -7.08 9.25 6.35
CA CYS A 133 -8.43 8.69 6.33
C CYS A 133 -8.87 8.09 7.67
N LYS A 134 -8.18 8.42 8.78
CA LYS A 134 -8.37 7.81 10.09
C LYS A 134 -9.83 7.75 10.53
N ASP A 135 -10.60 8.81 10.34
CA ASP A 135 -11.98 8.88 10.84
C ASP A 135 -12.89 7.90 10.12
N LYS A 136 -12.76 7.79 8.78
CA LYS A 136 -13.48 6.81 7.97
C LYS A 136 -13.10 5.39 8.35
N LEU A 137 -11.80 5.14 8.56
CA LEU A 137 -11.31 3.83 8.94
C LEU A 137 -11.81 3.41 10.32
N ILE A 138 -11.83 4.33 11.29
CA ILE A 138 -12.39 4.06 12.61
C ILE A 138 -13.87 3.72 12.53
N GLN A 139 -14.65 4.44 11.72
CA GLN A 139 -16.06 4.10 11.51
C GLN A 139 -16.22 2.67 10.99
N ILE A 140 -15.41 2.27 10.00
CA ILE A 140 -15.39 0.89 9.47
C ILE A 140 -15.02 -0.12 10.58
N LEU A 141 -13.90 0.12 11.27
CA LEU A 141 -13.34 -0.82 12.26
C LEU A 141 -14.23 -0.98 13.50
N ARG A 142 -15.01 0.05 13.87
CA ARG A 142 -15.97 -0.01 14.98
C ARG A 142 -17.34 -0.54 14.58
N THR A 143 -17.63 -0.63 13.29
CA THR A 143 -18.89 -1.20 12.82
C THR A 143 -18.83 -2.72 12.96
N PRO A 144 -19.82 -3.36 13.63
CA PRO A 144 -19.85 -4.82 13.75
C PRO A 144 -19.70 -5.50 12.39
N GLY A 145 -18.89 -6.56 12.34
CA GLY A 145 -18.91 -7.49 11.22
C GLY A 145 -20.29 -8.13 11.09
N LYS A 146 -20.79 -8.25 9.85
CA LYS A 146 -21.89 -9.17 9.56
C LYS A 146 -21.38 -10.61 9.63
#